data_AF-A0A6A7B2Z1-F1
#
_entry.id   AF-A0A6A7B2Z1-F1
#
_cell.length_a   1.000
_cell.length_b   1.000
_cell.length_c   1.000
_cell.angle_alpha   90.00
_cell.angle_beta   90.00
_cell.angle_gamma   90.00
#
_symmetry.space_group_name_H-M   'P 1'
#
loop_
_entity.id
_entity.type
_entity.pdbx_description
1 polymer ?
#
loop_
_entity_poly.entity_id
_entity_poly.type
_entity_poly.pdbx_seq_one_letter_code
_entity_poly.pdbx_strand_id
1 'polypeptide(L)'
;MTVAQNPEDQQVGTLPAEDSLLADLLISEWGDLDQVWPRGTNQELPELATNETRTITADLLNPIITFSEVDERVRAPKSILPSKLYRTYYETSNTLCCFVSKDTHPKHREEPDLKIADGNGFQSIGTFSLARDLTRPRIERQLVWNKKIEASSFISAFDARSYAERRADFHYEDSQRIGMRVSIAEIETADLIPATVRAHQQTKVEVETKVPLGKEFKTAYKVHKIRIPVWIRSPAKPKDESSITAEQWHSSGTDLWISITEIRQSDFKKVSPRVRKWDTIAAKGHNYEWLAAGFIPKACITKVMPWDGLKLHVKPHDRIVRSVGSVDPWIFDWTTSMWRLDARLYRTGCFLAKYGGTKRKRPADEEDAPDETVAMKDRRVTKKLLIKRQNRPKSKRNTNPYEQTSNPETIKCMSDSTISCTQCGTKKSPFHLEDEIKGPLSYLDLAIPASGLNSSISHYLANSRSGHGLQLHAI
;
A
#
# COMPACT_ATOMS: atom_id res chain seq x y z
N MET A 1 61.92 -35.00 -46.45
CA MET A 1 60.49 -34.89 -46.11
C MET A 1 60.40 -34.65 -44.62
N THR A 2 59.91 -33.48 -44.26
CA THR A 2 60.09 -32.81 -42.96
C THR A 2 59.12 -33.37 -41.94
N VAL A 3 59.65 -33.87 -40.81
CA VAL A 3 58.87 -34.28 -39.63
C VAL A 3 58.67 -33.03 -38.76
N ALA A 4 57.42 -32.58 -38.64
CA ALA A 4 57.05 -31.48 -37.76
C ALA A 4 56.69 -32.01 -36.37
N GLN A 5 57.37 -31.47 -35.36
CA GLN A 5 57.18 -31.72 -33.94
C GLN A 5 55.94 -30.97 -33.43
N ASN A 6 55.16 -31.62 -32.57
CA ASN A 6 54.11 -31.01 -31.74
C ASN A 6 54.74 -30.18 -30.62
N PRO A 7 54.25 -28.96 -30.35
CA PRO A 7 54.43 -28.32 -29.07
C PRO A 7 53.12 -28.18 -28.28
N GLU A 8 53.24 -28.57 -27.01
CA GLU A 8 52.79 -27.82 -25.83
C GLU A 8 51.31 -27.89 -25.41
N ASP A 9 51.12 -28.76 -24.41
CA ASP A 9 50.26 -28.58 -23.25
C ASP A 9 50.26 -27.12 -22.75
N GLN A 10 49.15 -26.42 -22.93
CA GLN A 10 48.82 -25.26 -22.11
C GLN A 10 47.83 -25.66 -21.03
N GLN A 11 48.35 -25.69 -19.80
CA GLN A 11 47.60 -25.79 -18.58
C GLN A 11 46.51 -24.70 -18.53
N VAL A 12 45.26 -25.14 -18.42
CA VAL A 12 44.10 -24.30 -18.11
C VAL A 12 44.28 -23.78 -16.68
N GLY A 13 44.81 -22.57 -16.58
CA GLY A 13 44.84 -21.80 -15.34
C GLY A 13 43.42 -21.37 -14.98
N THR A 14 42.77 -22.11 -14.10
CA THR A 14 41.57 -21.67 -13.37
C THR A 14 41.95 -20.50 -12.47
N LEU A 15 41.57 -19.29 -12.85
CA LEU A 15 41.61 -18.12 -11.96
C LEU A 15 40.43 -18.21 -10.96
N PRO A 16 40.62 -17.87 -9.68
CA PRO A 16 39.53 -17.85 -8.71
C PRO A 16 38.59 -16.68 -9.00
N ALA A 17 37.33 -17.02 -9.29
CA ALA A 17 36.26 -16.10 -9.65
C ALA A 17 35.52 -15.51 -8.43
N GLU A 18 36.23 -14.91 -7.46
CA GLU A 18 35.55 -14.31 -6.28
C GLU A 18 35.84 -12.84 -5.96
N ASP A 19 36.73 -12.12 -6.66
CA ASP A 19 37.08 -10.73 -6.29
C ASP A 19 36.65 -9.60 -7.25
N SER A 20 35.71 -9.82 -8.18
CA SER A 20 35.33 -8.81 -9.19
C SER A 20 34.01 -8.04 -8.93
N LEU A 21 33.31 -8.24 -7.81
CA LEU A 21 32.07 -7.49 -7.50
C LEU A 21 32.29 -6.23 -6.67
N LEU A 22 33.50 -5.97 -6.19
CA LEU A 22 33.88 -4.77 -5.43
C LEU A 22 34.55 -3.68 -6.28
N ALA A 23 35.04 -4.02 -7.48
CA ALA A 23 35.80 -3.11 -8.33
C ALA A 23 34.97 -1.99 -9.00
N ASP A 24 33.64 -2.10 -9.02
CA ASP A 24 32.75 -1.09 -9.63
C ASP A 24 32.28 0.02 -8.66
N LEU A 25 32.70 -0.02 -7.39
CA LEU A 25 32.42 1.01 -6.42
C LEU A 25 33.45 2.14 -6.55
N LEU A 26 33.35 2.94 -7.61
CA LEU A 26 33.94 4.29 -7.65
C LEU A 26 33.17 5.14 -6.63
N ILE A 27 33.63 5.12 -5.39
CA ILE A 27 33.10 5.92 -4.30
C ILE A 27 33.78 7.28 -4.37
N SER A 28 33.03 8.33 -4.70
CA SER A 28 33.47 9.68 -4.39
C SER A 28 32.92 10.09 -3.03
N GLU A 29 33.79 10.65 -2.20
CA GLU A 29 33.49 11.03 -0.81
C GLU A 29 33.88 12.49 -0.58
N TRP A 30 33.04 13.23 0.15
CA TRP A 30 33.32 14.63 0.54
C TRP A 30 32.53 15.03 1.80
N GLY A 31 33.04 16.02 2.54
CA GLY A 31 32.44 16.54 3.78
C GLY A 31 33.02 15.93 5.07
N ASP A 32 32.28 16.00 6.17
CA ASP A 32 32.67 15.52 7.51
C ASP A 32 32.60 13.98 7.65
N LEU A 33 33.16 13.25 6.69
CA LEU A 33 33.00 11.80 6.56
C LEU A 33 33.39 11.03 7.80
N ASP A 34 34.58 11.25 8.36
CA ASP A 34 35.03 10.45 9.51
C ASP A 34 34.17 10.68 10.76
N GLN A 35 33.42 11.79 10.82
CA GLN A 35 32.53 12.11 11.92
C GLN A 35 31.09 11.64 11.68
N VAL A 36 30.63 11.66 10.43
CA VAL A 36 29.23 11.38 10.06
C VAL A 36 29.06 9.96 9.50
N TRP A 37 30.08 9.45 8.82
CA TRP A 37 30.12 8.16 8.12
C TRP A 37 31.54 7.55 8.16
N PRO A 38 31.99 7.04 9.33
CA PRO A 38 33.36 6.57 9.52
C PRO A 38 33.73 5.43 8.57
N ARG A 39 34.96 5.47 8.04
CA ARG A 39 35.50 4.39 7.20
C ARG A 39 35.70 3.13 8.04
N GLY A 40 35.27 1.97 7.51
CA GLY A 40 35.52 0.64 8.12
C GLY A 40 34.35 -0.01 8.85
N THR A 41 33.22 0.68 9.05
CA THR A 41 31.98 0.04 9.50
C THR A 41 31.22 -0.55 8.31
N ASN A 42 30.39 -1.57 8.52
CA ASN A 42 29.55 -2.25 7.50
C ASN A 42 28.44 -1.33 6.92
N GLN A 43 28.78 -0.10 6.55
CA GLN A 43 27.87 1.02 6.25
C GLN A 43 26.98 1.42 7.43
N GLU A 44 27.34 1.00 8.64
CA GLU A 44 26.66 1.36 9.87
C GLU A 44 27.07 2.78 10.27
N LEU A 45 26.09 3.67 10.31
CA LEU A 45 26.30 5.04 10.78
C LEU A 45 26.44 5.04 12.31
N PRO A 46 27.25 5.94 12.89
CA PRO A 46 27.46 6.01 14.33
C PRO A 46 26.15 6.24 15.08
N GLU A 47 26.09 5.90 16.37
CA GLU A 47 24.97 6.31 17.22
C GLU A 47 24.96 7.83 17.39
N LEU A 48 23.77 8.43 17.47
CA LEU A 48 23.60 9.87 17.68
C LEU A 48 23.62 10.19 19.17
N ALA A 49 24.23 11.32 19.54
CA ALA A 49 24.06 11.87 20.87
C ALA A 49 22.61 12.34 21.10
N THR A 50 22.20 12.50 22.36
CA THR A 50 20.80 12.85 22.73
C THR A 50 20.35 14.21 22.20
N ASN A 51 21.29 15.11 21.93
CA ASN A 51 21.05 16.43 21.35
C ASN A 51 21.17 16.46 19.81
N GLU A 52 21.39 15.32 19.17
CA GLU A 52 21.58 15.21 17.73
C GLU A 52 20.35 14.64 17.03
N THR A 53 20.16 15.08 15.78
CA THR A 53 19.19 14.50 14.86
C THR A 53 19.84 14.27 13.51
N ARG A 54 19.43 13.20 12.82
CA ARG A 54 19.99 12.83 11.52
C ARG A 54 18.94 12.85 10.44
N THR A 55 19.31 13.45 9.32
CA THR A 55 18.56 13.41 8.07
C THR A 55 19.39 12.69 7.03
N ILE A 56 18.78 11.73 6.33
CA ILE A 56 19.41 10.99 5.23
C ILE A 56 18.57 11.27 3.99
N THR A 57 19.18 11.88 2.99
CA THR A 57 18.58 12.05 1.66
C THR A 57 19.39 11.29 0.63
N ALA A 58 18.74 10.86 -0.43
CA ALA A 58 19.36 10.17 -1.54
C ALA A 58 18.67 10.59 -2.83
N ASP A 59 19.46 10.77 -3.88
CA ASP A 59 19.01 11.15 -5.21
C ASP A 59 19.80 10.37 -6.26
N LEU A 60 19.14 9.98 -7.35
CA LEU A 60 19.77 9.35 -8.50
C LEU A 60 20.21 10.42 -9.50
N LEU A 61 21.48 10.40 -9.84
CA LEU A 61 22.10 11.25 -10.85
C LEU A 61 22.06 10.52 -12.19
N ASN A 62 21.45 11.17 -13.20
CA ASN A 62 21.36 10.72 -14.59
C ASN A 62 20.87 9.27 -14.73
N PRO A 63 19.69 8.92 -14.18
CA PRO A 63 19.18 7.56 -14.29
C PRO A 63 18.88 7.21 -15.75
N ILE A 64 19.41 6.07 -16.20
CA ILE A 64 19.08 5.44 -17.47
C ILE A 64 18.42 4.08 -17.22
N ILE A 65 17.57 3.65 -18.15
CA ILE A 65 16.90 2.36 -18.12
C ILE A 65 17.49 1.47 -19.19
N THR A 66 17.94 0.27 -18.81
CA THR A 66 18.49 -0.76 -19.71
C THR A 66 17.52 -1.94 -19.86
N PHE A 67 17.55 -2.60 -21.02
CA PHE A 67 16.66 -3.72 -21.35
C PHE A 67 17.37 -5.02 -21.76
N SER A 68 18.64 -4.94 -22.16
CA SER A 68 19.37 -6.02 -22.83
C SER A 68 20.62 -6.48 -22.07
N GLU A 69 20.89 -5.91 -20.89
CA GLU A 69 22.04 -6.28 -20.07
C GLU A 69 21.86 -7.67 -19.44
N VAL A 70 22.92 -8.18 -18.81
CA VAL A 70 22.91 -9.50 -18.17
C VAL A 70 21.82 -9.61 -17.09
N ASP A 71 21.60 -8.53 -16.34
CA ASP A 71 20.66 -8.49 -15.22
C ASP A 71 19.19 -8.70 -15.66
N GLU A 72 18.79 -8.19 -16.83
CA GLU A 72 17.46 -8.34 -17.43
C GLU A 72 17.30 -9.73 -18.05
N ARG A 73 18.31 -10.18 -18.81
CA ARG A 73 18.31 -11.49 -19.47
C ARG A 73 18.18 -12.64 -18.47
N VAL A 74 18.82 -12.52 -17.31
CA VAL A 74 18.72 -13.49 -16.22
C VAL A 74 17.33 -13.48 -15.56
N ARG A 75 16.63 -12.34 -15.55
CA ARG A 75 15.30 -12.22 -14.93
C ARG A 75 14.15 -12.63 -15.83
N ALA A 76 14.25 -12.37 -17.13
CA ALA A 76 13.22 -12.70 -18.12
C ALA A 76 12.68 -14.14 -18.01
N PRO A 77 13.51 -15.19 -17.88
CA PRO A 77 13.03 -16.57 -17.83
C PRO A 77 12.60 -17.05 -16.44
N LYS A 78 12.87 -16.32 -15.35
CA LYS A 78 12.76 -16.84 -13.97
C LYS A 78 11.33 -16.94 -13.40
N SER A 79 10.30 -16.65 -14.20
CA SER A 79 8.88 -16.65 -13.75
C SER A 79 8.62 -15.84 -12.47
N ILE A 80 9.44 -14.83 -12.18
CA ILE A 80 9.32 -14.00 -10.96
C ILE A 80 8.12 -13.06 -11.06
N LEU A 81 7.78 -12.62 -12.28
CA LEU A 81 6.64 -11.77 -12.54
C LEU A 81 5.33 -12.57 -12.36
N PRO A 82 4.48 -12.22 -11.39
CA PRO A 82 3.16 -12.81 -11.27
C PRO A 82 2.35 -12.48 -12.52
N SER A 83 1.52 -13.41 -13.02
CA SER A 83 0.67 -13.16 -14.19
C SER A 83 -0.33 -12.01 -13.99
N LYS A 84 -0.63 -11.69 -12.72
CA LYS A 84 -1.54 -10.63 -12.29
C LYS A 84 -1.11 -10.06 -10.95
N LEU A 85 -1.33 -8.77 -10.75
CA LEU A 85 -1.23 -8.11 -9.46
C LEU A 85 -2.64 -7.75 -8.96
N TYR A 86 -2.78 -7.62 -7.64
CA TYR A 86 -4.06 -7.33 -7.00
C TYR A 86 -3.91 -6.12 -6.09
N ARG A 87 -4.79 -5.13 -6.24
CA ARG A 87 -4.75 -3.91 -5.45
C ARG A 87 -6.04 -3.73 -4.69
N THR A 88 -5.94 -3.73 -3.36
CA THR A 88 -7.02 -3.30 -2.48
C THR A 88 -7.10 -1.78 -2.45
N TYR A 89 -8.29 -1.23 -2.62
CA TYR A 89 -8.56 0.19 -2.50
C TYR A 89 -9.96 0.45 -1.94
N TYR A 90 -10.19 1.68 -1.52
CA TYR A 90 -11.42 2.12 -0.87
C TYR A 90 -11.57 3.64 -1.02
N GLU A 91 -12.72 4.18 -0.64
CA GLU A 91 -13.12 5.57 -0.89
C GLU A 91 -12.10 6.64 -0.44
N THR A 92 -11.41 6.40 0.67
CA THR A 92 -10.50 7.36 1.31
C THR A 92 -9.05 6.86 1.28
N SER A 93 -8.74 5.94 0.35
CA SER A 93 -7.38 5.48 0.12
C SER A 93 -6.50 6.65 -0.35
N ASN A 94 -5.22 6.68 0.05
CA ASN A 94 -4.29 7.75 -0.37
C ASN A 94 -3.80 7.54 -1.82
N THR A 95 -4.71 7.30 -2.75
CA THR A 95 -4.47 7.10 -4.19
C THR A 95 -5.73 7.51 -4.92
N LEU A 96 -5.60 8.31 -5.98
CA LEU A 96 -6.72 8.66 -6.85
C LEU A 96 -7.12 7.43 -7.66
N CYS A 97 -8.42 7.22 -7.85
CA CYS A 97 -8.94 5.99 -8.47
C CYS A 97 -10.16 6.29 -9.35
N CYS A 98 -10.15 5.86 -10.62
CA CYS A 98 -11.28 6.12 -11.51
C CYS A 98 -12.53 5.29 -11.17
N PHE A 99 -12.42 4.30 -10.27
CA PHE A 99 -13.51 3.42 -9.82
C PHE A 99 -14.14 3.86 -8.49
N VAL A 100 -13.85 5.08 -8.05
CA VAL A 100 -14.43 5.72 -6.88
C VAL A 100 -15.16 6.97 -7.33
N SER A 101 -16.33 7.26 -6.76
CA SER A 101 -17.08 8.48 -7.10
C SER A 101 -16.24 9.73 -6.80
N LYS A 102 -16.22 10.70 -7.73
CA LYS A 102 -15.47 11.95 -7.61
C LYS A 102 -15.75 12.70 -6.30
N ASP A 103 -16.98 12.60 -5.79
CA ASP A 103 -17.40 13.27 -4.54
C ASP A 103 -16.70 12.71 -3.29
N THR A 104 -16.15 11.50 -3.40
CA THR A 104 -15.47 10.80 -2.32
C THR A 104 -13.96 10.74 -2.50
N HIS A 105 -13.42 11.32 -3.59
CA HIS A 105 -11.98 11.33 -3.84
C HIS A 105 -11.24 12.18 -2.80
N PRO A 106 -10.12 11.69 -2.25
CA PRO A 106 -9.18 12.57 -1.59
C PRO A 106 -8.58 13.54 -2.62
N LYS A 107 -8.45 14.82 -2.25
CA LYS A 107 -7.77 15.80 -3.10
C LYS A 107 -6.29 15.43 -3.27
N HIS A 108 -5.75 15.58 -4.47
CA HIS A 108 -4.32 15.45 -4.70
C HIS A 108 -3.58 16.52 -3.87
N ARG A 109 -2.43 16.17 -3.30
CA ARG A 109 -1.80 17.03 -2.28
C ARG A 109 -0.99 18.17 -2.88
N GLU A 110 -0.34 17.90 -4.01
CA GLU A 110 0.49 18.88 -4.71
C GLU A 110 -0.36 19.73 -5.67
N GLU A 111 -1.50 19.21 -6.12
CA GLU A 111 -2.38 19.85 -7.11
C GLU A 111 -3.86 19.62 -6.73
N PRO A 112 -4.45 20.40 -5.81
CA PRO A 112 -5.77 20.10 -5.25
C PRO A 112 -6.93 19.96 -6.24
N ASP A 113 -6.79 20.55 -7.43
CA ASP A 113 -7.77 20.50 -8.53
C ASP A 113 -7.52 19.32 -9.47
N LEU A 114 -6.34 18.68 -9.39
CA LEU A 114 -5.98 17.50 -10.16
C LEU A 114 -6.88 16.34 -9.74
N LYS A 115 -7.78 16.02 -10.66
CA LYS A 115 -8.49 14.74 -10.69
C LYS A 115 -7.55 13.69 -11.28
N ILE A 116 -7.88 12.42 -11.11
CA ILE A 116 -7.15 11.35 -11.81
C ILE A 116 -7.04 11.69 -13.30
N ALA A 117 -5.81 11.59 -13.86
CA ALA A 117 -5.59 11.88 -15.26
C ALA A 117 -6.36 10.91 -16.16
N ASP A 118 -6.75 11.37 -17.35
CA ASP A 118 -7.48 10.53 -18.30
C ASP A 118 -6.63 9.32 -18.70
N GLY A 119 -7.27 8.16 -18.80
CA GLY A 119 -6.60 6.89 -19.08
C GLY A 119 -5.95 6.22 -17.86
N ASN A 120 -5.80 6.90 -16.72
CA ASN A 120 -5.31 6.28 -15.49
C ASN A 120 -6.44 5.56 -14.74
N GLY A 121 -6.15 4.35 -14.29
CA GLY A 121 -7.00 3.59 -13.38
C GLY A 121 -6.72 3.94 -11.92
N PHE A 122 -5.44 4.08 -11.59
CA PHE A 122 -4.95 4.57 -10.31
C PHE A 122 -3.85 5.60 -10.52
N GLN A 123 -3.75 6.57 -9.60
CA GLN A 123 -2.69 7.58 -9.60
C GLN A 123 -2.29 7.92 -8.16
N SER A 124 -0.99 7.98 -7.89
CA SER A 124 -0.45 8.34 -6.60
C SER A 124 -0.79 9.80 -6.27
N ILE A 125 -0.79 10.13 -4.98
CA ILE A 125 -1.11 11.48 -4.51
C ILE A 125 0.07 12.45 -4.58
N GLY A 126 1.27 11.95 -4.89
CA GLY A 126 2.45 12.73 -5.21
C GLY A 126 2.97 12.32 -6.57
N THR A 127 3.61 13.25 -7.25
CA THR A 127 4.21 13.02 -8.58
C THR A 127 5.40 12.08 -8.45
N PHE A 128 5.59 11.12 -9.35
CA PHE A 128 6.78 10.25 -9.33
C PHE A 128 7.89 10.80 -10.22
N SER A 129 9.12 10.77 -9.71
CA SER A 129 10.35 11.03 -10.47
C SER A 129 11.38 9.94 -10.20
N LEU A 130 11.99 9.38 -11.25
CA LEU A 130 13.06 8.39 -11.12
C LEU A 130 14.21 8.89 -10.24
N ALA A 131 14.63 10.14 -10.44
CA ALA A 131 15.76 10.73 -9.74
C ALA A 131 15.51 10.82 -8.22
N ARG A 132 14.31 11.23 -7.82
CA ARG A 132 13.97 11.49 -6.42
C ARG A 132 13.42 10.25 -5.71
N ASP A 133 12.48 9.56 -6.35
CA ASP A 133 11.60 8.59 -5.69
C ASP A 133 12.12 7.16 -5.73
N LEU A 134 12.94 6.80 -6.72
CA LEU A 134 13.52 5.46 -6.81
C LEU A 134 14.75 5.33 -5.91
N THR A 135 14.57 5.61 -4.62
CA THR A 135 15.61 5.64 -3.60
C THR A 135 15.13 4.91 -2.35
N ARG A 136 16.06 4.33 -1.58
CA ARG A 136 15.73 3.61 -0.34
C ARG A 136 14.82 4.41 0.60
N PRO A 137 15.11 5.70 0.93
CA PRO A 137 14.27 6.46 1.85
C PRO A 137 12.82 6.60 1.38
N ARG A 138 12.61 6.79 0.07
CA ARG A 138 11.29 6.99 -0.54
C ARG A 138 10.50 5.68 -0.65
N ILE A 139 11.17 4.58 -1.01
CA ILE A 139 10.56 3.24 -1.01
C ILE A 139 10.19 2.81 0.42
N GLU A 140 11.08 2.92 1.39
CA GLU A 140 10.80 2.56 2.79
C GLU A 140 9.70 3.43 3.39
N ARG A 141 9.64 4.72 3.01
CA ARG A 141 8.55 5.61 3.41
C ARG A 141 7.19 5.04 3.01
N GLN A 142 7.04 4.53 1.79
CA GLN A 142 5.78 3.94 1.30
C GLN A 142 5.37 2.72 2.14
N LEU A 143 6.32 1.90 2.56
CA LEU A 143 6.06 0.66 3.29
C LEU A 143 5.72 0.89 4.76
N VAL A 144 6.13 2.03 5.34
CA VAL A 144 5.77 2.40 6.70
C VAL A 144 4.38 3.04 6.74
N TRP A 145 3.43 2.32 7.34
CA TRP A 145 2.08 2.80 7.58
C TRP A 145 2.07 4.15 8.31
N ASN A 146 1.12 5.04 7.96
CA ASN A 146 0.88 6.34 8.60
C ASN A 146 1.95 7.45 8.46
N LYS A 147 2.95 7.35 7.57
CA LYS A 147 3.84 8.49 7.28
C LYS A 147 3.16 9.57 6.42
N LYS A 148 2.47 10.50 7.07
CA LYS A 148 1.63 11.53 6.42
C LYS A 148 2.36 12.78 5.89
N ILE A 149 3.65 12.99 6.16
CA ILE A 149 4.30 14.30 5.92
C ILE A 149 4.47 14.65 4.43
N GLU A 150 5.05 13.75 3.64
CA GLU A 150 5.21 13.87 2.19
C GLU A 150 4.28 12.86 1.51
N ALA A 151 3.67 13.28 0.41
CA ALA A 151 2.86 12.40 -0.42
C ALA A 151 3.71 11.22 -0.92
N SER A 152 3.10 10.03 -0.95
CA SER A 152 3.72 8.90 -1.62
C SER A 152 3.52 9.02 -3.12
N SER A 153 4.59 8.75 -3.85
CA SER A 153 4.65 8.61 -5.31
C SER A 153 4.48 7.16 -5.77
N PHE A 154 4.10 6.26 -4.85
CA PHE A 154 3.95 4.84 -5.11
C PHE A 154 2.52 4.35 -4.87
N ILE A 155 2.16 3.29 -5.58
CA ILE A 155 0.87 2.62 -5.49
C ILE A 155 1.11 1.14 -5.19
N SER A 156 0.74 0.68 -4.00
CA SER A 156 0.90 -0.73 -3.60
C SER A 156 -0.06 -1.67 -4.31
N ALA A 157 0.44 -2.83 -4.72
CA ALA A 157 -0.32 -3.99 -5.18
C ALA A 157 0.32 -5.27 -4.62
N PHE A 158 -0.34 -6.40 -4.80
CA PHE A 158 0.04 -7.69 -4.24
C PHE A 158 0.14 -8.76 -5.32
N ASP A 159 1.09 -9.67 -5.20
CA ASP A 159 1.32 -10.77 -6.15
C ASP A 159 0.28 -11.90 -6.08
N ALA A 160 -0.54 -11.93 -5.04
CA ALA A 160 -1.63 -12.90 -4.88
C ALA A 160 -2.91 -12.25 -4.36
N ARG A 161 -4.05 -12.78 -4.82
CA ARG A 161 -5.38 -12.31 -4.43
C ARG A 161 -5.63 -12.41 -2.93
N SER A 162 -5.20 -13.51 -2.29
CA SER A 162 -5.37 -13.73 -0.86
C SER A 162 -4.70 -12.63 -0.01
N TYR A 163 -3.59 -12.05 -0.48
CA TYR A 163 -2.96 -10.92 0.21
C TYR A 163 -3.76 -9.63 0.08
N ALA A 164 -4.40 -9.41 -1.07
CA ALA A 164 -5.33 -8.30 -1.25
C ALA A 164 -6.61 -8.47 -0.42
N GLU A 165 -7.13 -9.69 -0.28
CA GLU A 165 -8.29 -10.01 0.58
C GLU A 165 -7.98 -9.75 2.05
N ARG A 166 -6.86 -10.27 2.58
CA ARG A 166 -6.44 -9.95 3.96
C ARG A 166 -6.29 -8.45 4.20
N ARG A 167 -5.87 -7.71 3.17
CA ARG A 167 -5.78 -6.25 3.24
C ARG A 167 -7.15 -5.60 3.21
N ALA A 168 -8.11 -6.15 2.48
CA ALA A 168 -9.49 -5.71 2.45
C ALA A 168 -10.15 -5.93 3.82
N ASP A 169 -9.97 -7.11 4.42
CA ASP A 169 -10.44 -7.45 5.78
C ASP A 169 -9.97 -6.43 6.80
N PHE A 170 -8.64 -6.21 6.87
CA PHE A 170 -8.05 -5.21 7.76
C PHE A 170 -8.65 -3.81 7.57
N HIS A 171 -8.93 -3.42 6.33
CA HIS A 171 -9.53 -2.11 6.04
C HIS A 171 -11.00 -2.01 6.45
N TYR A 172 -11.72 -3.12 6.36
CA TYR A 172 -13.13 -3.22 6.68
C TYR A 172 -13.38 -3.31 8.19
N GLU A 173 -12.59 -4.14 8.88
CA GLU A 173 -12.80 -4.52 10.28
C GLU A 173 -11.95 -3.69 11.26
N ASP A 174 -10.65 -3.57 11.01
CA ASP A 174 -9.67 -3.12 12.01
C ASP A 174 -9.25 -1.65 11.87
N SER A 175 -9.44 -1.05 10.69
CA SER A 175 -8.90 0.28 10.42
C SER A 175 -9.71 1.38 11.10
N GLN A 176 -9.02 2.29 11.81
CA GLN A 176 -9.62 3.54 12.34
C GLN A 176 -10.26 4.40 11.25
N ARG A 177 -9.84 4.22 9.99
CA ARG A 177 -10.50 4.77 8.79
C ARG A 177 -11.34 3.65 8.21
N ILE A 178 -12.56 3.48 8.70
CA ILE A 178 -13.46 2.39 8.28
C ILE A 178 -13.65 2.51 6.75
N GLY A 179 -12.99 1.64 5.99
CA GLY A 179 -13.26 1.50 4.57
C GLY A 179 -14.53 0.69 4.46
N MET A 180 -15.68 1.35 4.23
CA MET A 180 -16.94 0.64 4.06
C MET A 180 -17.12 0.21 2.60
N ARG A 181 -16.42 0.83 1.65
CA ARG A 181 -16.57 0.57 0.21
C ARG A 181 -15.26 0.06 -0.36
N VAL A 182 -14.87 -1.10 0.12
CA VAL A 182 -13.62 -1.76 -0.26
C VAL A 182 -13.82 -2.52 -1.58
N SER A 183 -12.82 -2.44 -2.44
CA SER A 183 -12.77 -3.20 -3.69
C SER A 183 -11.34 -3.69 -3.94
N ILE A 184 -11.22 -4.73 -4.75
CA ILE A 184 -9.94 -5.25 -5.22
C ILE A 184 -9.90 -5.15 -6.74
N ALA A 185 -8.89 -4.44 -7.27
CA ALA A 185 -8.61 -4.41 -8.70
C ALA A 185 -7.62 -5.53 -9.07
N GLU A 186 -7.90 -6.22 -10.18
CA GLU A 186 -7.01 -7.19 -10.82
C GLU A 186 -6.28 -6.50 -11.97
N ILE A 187 -4.95 -6.50 -11.90
CA ILE A 187 -4.05 -5.76 -12.81
C ILE A 187 -3.25 -6.79 -13.61
N GLU A 188 -3.33 -6.71 -14.93
CA GLU A 188 -2.60 -7.60 -15.83
C GLU A 188 -1.14 -7.19 -15.95
N THR A 189 -0.23 -8.16 -16.04
CA THR A 189 1.21 -7.94 -16.13
C THR A 189 1.84 -8.48 -17.41
N ALA A 190 1.06 -9.04 -18.33
CA ALA A 190 1.57 -9.77 -19.50
C ALA A 190 2.60 -8.98 -20.33
N ASP A 191 2.42 -7.67 -20.47
CA ASP A 191 3.34 -6.81 -21.25
C ASP A 191 4.49 -6.22 -20.44
N LEU A 192 4.60 -6.54 -19.14
CA LEU A 192 5.72 -6.09 -18.32
C LEU A 192 6.96 -6.91 -18.65
N ILE A 193 8.03 -6.21 -18.99
CA ILE A 193 9.34 -6.79 -19.28
C ILE A 193 10.34 -6.35 -18.20
N PRO A 194 11.36 -7.18 -17.89
CA PRO A 194 12.39 -6.78 -16.96
C PRO A 194 13.25 -5.67 -17.55
N ALA A 195 13.54 -4.65 -16.73
CA ALA A 195 14.45 -3.57 -17.07
C ALA A 195 15.26 -3.17 -15.83
N THR A 196 16.40 -2.51 -15.98
CA THR A 196 17.21 -2.05 -14.84
C THR A 196 17.42 -0.55 -14.93
N VAL A 197 17.12 0.16 -13.84
CA VAL A 197 17.55 1.56 -13.69
C VAL A 197 18.99 1.55 -13.22
N ARG A 198 19.88 2.13 -14.04
CA ARG A 198 21.30 2.33 -13.74
C ARG A 198 21.54 3.81 -13.49
N ALA A 199 22.17 4.13 -12.37
CA ALA A 199 22.45 5.52 -12.00
C ALA A 199 23.66 5.59 -11.06
N HIS A 200 24.15 6.82 -10.86
CA HIS A 200 24.94 7.14 -9.68
C HIS A 200 23.99 7.66 -8.60
N GLN A 201 23.91 6.99 -7.45
CA GLN A 201 23.18 7.50 -6.30
C GLN A 201 24.10 8.37 -5.44
N GLN A 202 23.73 9.63 -5.27
CA GLN A 202 24.32 10.49 -4.25
C GLN A 202 23.50 10.36 -2.97
N THR A 203 24.15 9.97 -1.88
CA THR A 203 23.55 9.93 -0.54
C THR A 203 24.15 11.04 0.29
N LYS A 204 23.31 11.88 0.89
CA LYS A 204 23.70 12.92 1.85
C LYS A 204 23.25 12.49 3.24
N VAL A 205 24.17 12.54 4.19
CA VAL A 205 23.87 12.39 5.62
C VAL A 205 24.16 13.72 6.28
N GLU A 206 23.15 14.29 6.92
CA GLU A 206 23.23 15.54 7.67
C GLU A 206 22.92 15.23 9.13
N VAL A 207 23.81 15.65 10.03
CA VAL A 207 23.64 15.56 11.48
C VAL A 207 23.50 16.98 12.01
N GLU A 208 22.32 17.28 12.56
CA GLU A 208 22.04 18.53 13.28
C GLU A 208 22.30 18.29 14.77
N THR A 209 23.23 19.05 15.35
CA THR A 209 23.54 19.04 16.78
C THR A 209 22.94 20.28 17.44
N LYS A 210 22.08 20.10 18.44
CA LYS A 210 21.54 21.21 19.24
C LYS A 210 22.57 21.66 20.26
N VAL A 211 22.97 22.93 20.17
CA VAL A 211 23.90 23.59 21.10
C VAL A 211 23.17 24.69 21.88
N PRO A 212 23.68 25.15 23.05
CA PRO A 212 22.95 26.08 23.92
C PRO A 212 22.47 27.38 23.25
N LEU A 213 23.15 27.83 22.20
CA LEU A 213 22.86 29.07 21.48
C LEU A 213 22.51 28.87 19.99
N GLY A 214 22.15 27.65 19.57
CA GLY A 214 21.82 27.41 18.17
C GLY A 214 21.86 25.95 17.72
N LYS A 215 22.23 25.76 16.46
CA LYS A 215 22.34 24.47 15.80
C LYS A 215 23.63 24.43 14.99
N GLU A 216 24.33 23.32 15.09
CA GLU A 216 25.47 22.99 14.24
C GLU A 216 25.08 21.88 13.26
N PHE A 217 25.62 21.93 12.05
CA PHE A 217 25.34 20.94 11.01
C PHE A 217 26.64 20.32 10.54
N LYS A 218 26.70 19.00 10.57
CA LYS A 218 27.75 18.21 9.92
C LYS A 218 27.17 17.47 8.75
N THR A 219 27.85 17.51 7.61
CA THR A 219 27.35 16.92 6.38
C THR A 219 28.41 16.05 5.73
N ALA A 220 28.02 14.83 5.37
CA ALA A 220 28.81 13.95 4.52
C ALA A 220 28.00 13.51 3.31
N TYR A 221 28.71 13.28 2.20
CA TYR A 221 28.11 12.71 1.01
C TYR A 221 28.90 11.51 0.51
N LYS A 222 28.18 10.61 -0.14
CA LYS A 222 28.75 9.43 -0.76
C LYS A 222 28.04 9.14 -2.08
N VAL A 223 28.81 8.89 -3.13
CA VAL A 223 28.26 8.53 -4.44
C VAL A 223 28.55 7.07 -4.74
N HIS A 224 27.55 6.34 -5.22
CA HIS A 224 27.65 4.93 -5.57
C HIS A 224 27.00 4.67 -6.92
N LYS A 225 27.62 3.81 -7.75
CA LYS A 225 26.90 3.20 -8.86
C LYS A 225 25.88 2.21 -8.30
N ILE A 226 24.66 2.27 -8.80
CA ILE A 226 23.58 1.37 -8.39
C ILE A 226 22.83 0.81 -9.59
N ARG A 227 22.32 -0.41 -9.41
CA ARG A 227 21.40 -1.08 -10.33
C ARG A 227 20.13 -1.42 -9.58
N ILE A 228 19.01 -0.96 -10.09
CA ILE A 228 17.70 -1.13 -9.47
C ILE A 228 16.83 -1.96 -10.43
N PRO A 229 16.42 -3.18 -10.04
CA PRO A 229 15.53 -3.98 -10.85
C PRO A 229 14.15 -3.34 -10.89
N VAL A 230 13.63 -3.13 -12.10
CA VAL A 230 12.30 -2.63 -12.37
C VAL A 230 11.61 -3.50 -13.43
N TRP A 231 10.31 -3.29 -13.60
CA TRP A 231 9.51 -3.86 -14.67
C TRP A 231 8.76 -2.74 -15.38
N ILE A 232 8.81 -2.72 -16.70
CA ILE A 232 8.22 -1.64 -17.51
C ILE A 232 7.43 -2.29 -18.66
N ARG A 233 6.38 -1.66 -19.15
CA ARG A 233 5.64 -2.16 -20.32
C ARG A 233 6.51 -2.16 -21.57
N SER A 234 6.30 -3.16 -22.41
CA SER A 234 6.99 -3.32 -23.70
C SER A 234 6.96 -2.09 -24.65
N PRO A 235 5.94 -1.21 -24.68
CA PRO A 235 5.96 -0.02 -25.55
C PRO A 235 7.06 1.00 -25.19
N ALA A 236 7.62 0.94 -23.97
CA ALA A 236 8.75 1.78 -23.59
C ALA A 236 10.07 1.31 -24.21
N LYS A 237 10.17 0.03 -24.59
CA LYS A 237 11.40 -0.58 -25.10
C LYS A 237 11.61 -0.18 -26.56
N PRO A 238 12.72 0.49 -26.89
CA PRO A 238 13.10 0.75 -28.27
C PRO A 238 13.26 -0.54 -29.07
N LYS A 239 13.00 -0.50 -30.39
CA LYS A 239 13.12 -1.67 -31.26
C LYS A 239 14.53 -2.23 -31.35
N ASP A 240 15.53 -1.36 -31.21
CA ASP A 240 16.96 -1.71 -31.17
C ASP A 240 17.44 -2.10 -29.76
N GLU A 241 16.52 -2.16 -28.79
CA GLU A 241 16.78 -2.45 -27.38
C GLU A 241 17.76 -1.49 -26.69
N SER A 242 17.93 -0.29 -27.27
CA SER A 242 18.78 0.74 -26.69
C SER A 242 18.27 1.21 -25.33
N SER A 243 19.20 1.71 -24.52
CA SER A 243 18.88 2.32 -23.23
C SER A 243 18.09 3.61 -23.43
N ILE A 244 17.16 3.88 -22.51
CA ILE A 244 16.36 5.11 -22.52
C ILE A 244 16.63 5.99 -21.30
N THR A 245 16.49 7.30 -21.45
CA THR A 245 16.55 8.27 -20.35
C THR A 245 15.24 8.31 -19.57
N ALA A 246 15.25 8.99 -18.41
CA ALA A 246 14.06 9.24 -17.63
C ALA A 246 12.98 10.02 -18.42
N GLU A 247 13.40 10.99 -19.24
CA GLU A 247 12.51 11.81 -20.07
C GLU A 247 11.87 10.96 -21.17
N GLN A 248 12.66 10.13 -21.85
CA GLN A 248 12.15 9.21 -22.88
C GLN A 248 11.16 8.20 -22.30
N TRP A 249 11.43 7.66 -21.11
CA TRP A 249 10.47 6.82 -20.39
C TRP A 249 9.19 7.60 -20.05
N HIS A 250 9.31 8.82 -19.52
CA HIS A 250 8.14 9.64 -19.21
C HIS A 250 7.29 9.92 -20.47
N SER A 251 7.94 10.26 -21.59
CA SER A 251 7.27 10.47 -22.88
C SER A 251 6.61 9.21 -23.45
N SER A 252 7.05 8.01 -23.06
CA SER A 252 6.40 6.76 -23.47
C SER A 252 5.02 6.55 -22.84
N GLY A 253 4.70 7.25 -21.74
CA GLY A 253 3.44 7.12 -21.02
C GLY A 253 3.22 5.75 -20.36
N THR A 254 4.27 4.96 -20.17
CA THR A 254 4.20 3.61 -19.60
C THR A 254 4.39 3.61 -18.09
N ASP A 255 3.75 2.65 -17.41
CA ASP A 255 3.96 2.41 -15.99
C ASP A 255 5.28 1.67 -15.72
N LEU A 256 5.83 1.94 -14.53
CA LEU A 256 7.02 1.28 -13.99
C LEU A 256 6.68 0.64 -12.66
N TRP A 257 7.15 -0.58 -12.47
CA TRP A 257 6.88 -1.39 -11.28
C TRP A 257 8.16 -1.84 -10.61
N ILE A 258 8.12 -1.96 -9.28
CA ILE A 258 9.18 -2.55 -8.48
C ILE A 258 8.63 -3.68 -7.59
N SER A 259 9.34 -4.81 -7.58
CA SER A 259 9.10 -5.90 -6.63
C SER A 259 9.89 -5.65 -5.35
N ILE A 260 9.23 -5.66 -4.19
CA ILE A 260 9.92 -5.52 -2.91
C ILE A 260 10.91 -6.67 -2.68
N THR A 261 10.62 -7.87 -3.19
CA THR A 261 11.51 -9.02 -3.10
C THR A 261 12.80 -8.80 -3.90
N GLU A 262 12.71 -8.26 -5.12
CA GLU A 262 13.90 -7.94 -5.92
C GLU A 262 14.69 -6.77 -5.35
N ILE A 263 14.00 -5.73 -4.87
CA ILE A 263 14.64 -4.56 -4.24
C ILE A 263 15.51 -4.96 -3.04
N ARG A 264 15.11 -5.96 -2.26
CA ARG A 264 15.92 -6.50 -1.15
C ARG A 264 17.21 -7.18 -1.60
N GLN A 265 17.24 -7.68 -2.83
CA GLN A 265 18.39 -8.34 -3.41
C GLN A 265 19.24 -7.39 -4.27
N SER A 266 18.76 -6.17 -4.51
CA SER A 266 19.44 -5.14 -5.32
C SER A 266 20.65 -4.51 -4.62
N ASP A 267 21.35 -3.64 -5.36
CA ASP A 267 22.50 -2.89 -4.87
C ASP A 267 22.16 -2.00 -3.67
N PHE A 268 20.89 -1.63 -3.45
CA PHE A 268 20.49 -0.87 -2.25
C PHE A 268 20.97 -1.54 -0.96
N LYS A 269 20.96 -2.88 -0.90
CA LYS A 269 21.41 -3.67 0.27
C LYS A 269 22.87 -3.41 0.63
N LYS A 270 23.66 -3.06 -0.38
CA LYS A 270 25.10 -2.87 -0.33
C LYS A 270 25.53 -1.42 -0.35
N VAL A 271 24.68 -0.44 -0.67
CA VAL A 271 25.12 0.97 -0.82
C VAL A 271 24.48 1.93 0.17
N SER A 272 23.32 1.57 0.74
CA SER A 272 22.58 2.50 1.59
C SER A 272 23.06 2.44 3.04
N PRO A 273 23.23 3.60 3.71
CA PRO A 273 23.65 3.62 5.09
C PRO A 273 22.64 2.87 5.97
N ARG A 274 23.15 2.15 6.95
CA ARG A 274 22.35 1.47 7.98
C ARG A 274 22.37 2.32 9.24
N VAL A 275 21.20 2.65 9.76
CA VAL A 275 21.09 3.34 11.06
C VAL A 275 21.21 2.32 12.19
N ARG A 276 20.77 1.08 11.94
CA ARG A 276 20.87 -0.06 12.86
C ARG A 276 21.40 -1.28 12.12
N LYS A 277 22.09 -2.17 12.85
CA LYS A 277 22.63 -3.42 12.31
C LYS A 277 21.60 -4.30 11.59
N TRP A 278 20.34 -4.25 12.04
CA TRP A 278 19.22 -5.02 11.47
C TRP A 278 18.35 -4.23 10.47
N ASP A 279 18.78 -3.04 10.05
CA ASP A 279 18.05 -2.26 9.04
C ASP A 279 18.15 -2.92 7.66
N THR A 280 17.18 -3.77 7.36
CA THR A 280 16.96 -4.31 6.02
C THR A 280 16.12 -3.34 5.18
N ILE A 281 16.48 -3.15 3.90
CA ILE A 281 15.61 -2.42 2.97
C ILE A 281 14.30 -3.15 2.89
N ALA A 282 13.20 -2.41 3.04
CA ALA A 282 11.85 -2.96 3.06
C ALA A 282 11.75 -4.12 4.08
N ALA A 283 11.47 -3.79 5.35
CA ALA A 283 11.42 -4.74 6.46
C ALA A 283 10.65 -6.05 6.14
N LYS A 284 10.94 -7.14 6.85
CA LYS A 284 10.22 -8.41 6.69
C LYS A 284 8.70 -8.18 6.78
N GLY A 285 7.94 -8.90 5.95
CA GLY A 285 6.47 -8.80 5.90
C GLY A 285 5.90 -8.21 4.62
N HIS A 286 6.74 -7.70 3.70
CA HIS A 286 6.31 -7.09 2.43
C HIS A 286 6.77 -7.89 1.19
N ASN A 287 7.08 -9.18 1.32
CA ASN A 287 7.63 -9.99 0.21
C ASN A 287 6.67 -10.08 -0.99
N TYR A 288 5.38 -10.01 -0.69
CA TYR A 288 4.29 -10.12 -1.65
C TYR A 288 3.89 -8.78 -2.28
N GLU A 289 4.53 -7.68 -1.87
CA GLU A 289 4.15 -6.33 -2.26
C GLU A 289 4.94 -5.88 -3.50
N TRP A 290 4.21 -5.26 -4.42
CA TRP A 290 4.69 -4.61 -5.62
C TRP A 290 4.29 -3.14 -5.58
N LEU A 291 5.15 -2.24 -6.04
CA LEU A 291 4.85 -0.82 -6.08
C LEU A 291 4.86 -0.32 -7.53
N ALA A 292 3.73 0.23 -7.99
CA ALA A 292 3.71 1.01 -9.21
C ALA A 292 4.21 2.43 -8.92
N ALA A 293 5.02 2.96 -9.82
CA ALA A 293 5.58 4.29 -9.77
C ALA A 293 4.62 5.30 -10.44
N GLY A 294 4.01 6.17 -9.65
CA GLY A 294 3.16 7.27 -10.14
C GLY A 294 1.73 6.88 -10.51
N PHE A 295 1.55 5.91 -11.42
CA PHE A 295 0.22 5.58 -11.94
C PHE A 295 0.11 4.12 -12.40
N ILE A 296 -1.13 3.70 -12.63
CA ILE A 296 -1.47 2.41 -13.26
C ILE A 296 -2.49 2.71 -14.36
N PRO A 297 -2.21 2.37 -15.63
CA PRO A 297 -3.14 2.59 -16.74
C PRO A 297 -4.44 1.82 -16.52
N LYS A 298 -5.57 2.46 -16.84
CA LYS A 298 -6.91 1.84 -16.75
C LYS A 298 -7.00 0.62 -17.66
N ALA A 299 -6.35 0.66 -18.82
CA ALA A 299 -6.32 -0.45 -19.78
C ALA A 299 -5.75 -1.75 -19.20
N CYS A 300 -4.89 -1.66 -18.17
CA CYS A 300 -4.31 -2.84 -17.53
C CYS A 300 -5.19 -3.42 -16.42
N ILE A 301 -6.29 -2.77 -16.08
CA ILE A 301 -7.20 -3.21 -15.02
C ILE A 301 -8.27 -4.09 -15.66
N THR A 302 -8.12 -5.39 -15.46
CA THR A 302 -8.97 -6.40 -16.11
C THR A 302 -10.27 -6.61 -15.35
N LYS A 303 -10.25 -6.43 -14.02
CA LYS A 303 -11.44 -6.57 -13.16
C LYS A 303 -11.39 -5.64 -11.97
N VAL A 304 -12.58 -5.27 -11.52
CA VAL A 304 -12.84 -4.69 -10.20
C VAL A 304 -13.84 -5.58 -9.48
N MET A 305 -13.46 -6.03 -8.28
CA MET A 305 -14.21 -6.98 -7.48
C MET A 305 -14.58 -6.33 -6.15
N PRO A 306 -15.87 -6.15 -5.83
CA PRO A 306 -16.26 -5.57 -4.56
C PRO A 306 -16.02 -6.54 -3.39
N TRP A 307 -15.51 -6.00 -2.30
CA TRP A 307 -15.46 -6.67 -1.00
C TRP A 307 -16.66 -6.20 -0.17
N ASP A 308 -17.59 -7.09 0.12
CA ASP A 308 -18.85 -6.71 0.79
C ASP A 308 -18.74 -6.60 2.31
N GLY A 309 -17.58 -6.96 2.88
CA GLY A 309 -17.34 -7.05 4.32
C GLY A 309 -17.28 -8.48 4.85
N LEU A 310 -17.67 -9.47 4.04
CA LEU A 310 -17.64 -10.89 4.38
C LEU A 310 -16.89 -11.72 3.34
N LYS A 311 -16.99 -11.35 2.06
CA LYS A 311 -16.34 -12.03 0.94
C LYS A 311 -16.06 -11.11 -0.24
N LEU A 312 -15.14 -11.58 -1.09
CA LEU A 312 -14.86 -10.98 -2.39
C LEU A 312 -15.83 -11.52 -3.44
N HIS A 313 -16.49 -10.64 -4.19
CA HIS A 313 -17.31 -11.03 -5.33
C HIS A 313 -16.50 -10.92 -6.61
N VAL A 314 -16.12 -12.06 -7.19
CA VAL A 314 -15.20 -12.12 -8.34
C VAL A 314 -15.90 -11.89 -9.68
N LYS A 315 -17.23 -12.13 -9.74
CA LYS A 315 -18.04 -12.01 -10.95
C LYS A 315 -19.40 -11.40 -10.63
N PRO A 316 -20.04 -10.71 -11.59
CA PRO A 316 -21.44 -10.34 -11.49
C PRO A 316 -22.32 -11.57 -11.27
N HIS A 317 -23.37 -11.40 -10.47
CA HIS A 317 -24.41 -12.41 -10.25
C HIS A 317 -25.75 -11.69 -10.07
N ASP A 318 -26.85 -12.44 -10.14
CA ASP A 318 -28.22 -11.87 -10.12
C ASP A 318 -28.55 -11.10 -8.83
N ARG A 319 -27.84 -11.39 -7.74
CA ARG A 319 -28.03 -10.68 -6.46
C ARG A 319 -27.30 -9.34 -6.46
N ILE A 320 -27.92 -8.33 -5.84
CA ILE A 320 -27.20 -7.07 -5.55
C ILE A 320 -26.11 -7.32 -4.51
N VAL A 321 -24.89 -6.89 -4.81
CA VAL A 321 -23.80 -6.83 -3.83
C VAL A 321 -23.94 -5.55 -3.02
N ARG A 322 -23.99 -5.67 -1.69
CA ARG A 322 -24.15 -4.55 -0.74
C ARG A 322 -22.97 -4.51 0.21
N SER A 323 -22.57 -3.33 0.67
CA SER A 323 -21.61 -3.25 1.78
C SER A 323 -22.31 -3.57 3.10
N VAL A 324 -22.06 -4.76 3.66
CA VAL A 324 -22.80 -5.32 4.81
C VAL A 324 -22.70 -4.46 6.08
N GLY A 325 -21.51 -3.97 6.40
CA GLY A 325 -21.22 -3.14 7.57
C GLY A 325 -21.42 -1.64 7.35
N SER A 326 -21.91 -1.20 6.19
CA SER A 326 -22.21 0.22 5.96
C SER A 326 -23.58 0.58 6.51
N VAL A 327 -23.68 1.77 7.12
CA VAL A 327 -24.95 2.32 7.62
C VAL A 327 -25.87 2.73 6.47
N ASP A 328 -25.28 3.17 5.36
CA ASP A 328 -26.02 3.60 4.18
C ASP A 328 -26.10 2.43 3.17
N PRO A 329 -27.16 2.36 2.35
CA PRO A 329 -27.38 1.28 1.39
C PRO A 329 -26.50 1.45 0.14
N TRP A 330 -25.21 1.21 0.30
CA TRP A 330 -24.26 1.15 -0.80
C TRP A 330 -24.39 -0.18 -1.54
N ILE A 331 -24.57 -0.08 -2.85
CA ILE A 331 -24.60 -1.20 -3.78
C ILE A 331 -23.43 -1.11 -4.74
N PHE A 332 -22.90 -2.23 -5.19
CA PHE A 332 -21.87 -2.24 -6.23
C PHE A 332 -22.51 -2.27 -7.62
N ASP A 333 -22.23 -1.25 -8.43
CA ASP A 333 -22.63 -1.18 -9.82
C ASP A 333 -21.53 -1.80 -10.69
N TRP A 334 -21.78 -3.01 -11.19
CA TRP A 334 -20.85 -3.75 -12.05
C TRP A 334 -20.54 -3.06 -13.37
N THR A 335 -21.47 -2.25 -13.89
CA THR A 335 -21.30 -1.54 -15.18
C THR A 335 -20.26 -0.45 -15.05
N THR A 336 -20.35 0.34 -13.97
CA THR A 336 -19.37 1.40 -13.70
C THR A 336 -18.18 0.91 -12.87
N SER A 337 -18.26 -0.30 -12.33
CA SER A 337 -17.29 -0.87 -11.39
C SER A 337 -17.11 0.00 -10.13
N MET A 338 -18.20 0.58 -9.63
CA MET A 338 -18.16 1.50 -8.47
C MET A 338 -19.21 1.16 -7.42
N TRP A 339 -18.90 1.49 -6.17
CA TRP A 339 -19.91 1.58 -5.12
C TRP A 339 -20.77 2.82 -5.34
N ARG A 340 -22.11 2.64 -5.39
CA ARG A 340 -23.10 3.69 -5.56
C ARG A 340 -24.15 3.63 -4.46
N LEU A 341 -24.59 4.79 -4.01
CA LEU A 341 -25.64 4.89 -3.02
C LEU A 341 -26.99 4.66 -3.70
N ASP A 342 -27.76 3.66 -3.28
CA ASP A 342 -29.14 3.48 -3.75
C ASP A 342 -30.14 3.94 -2.69
N ALA A 343 -30.55 5.21 -2.80
CA ALA A 343 -31.51 5.81 -1.87
C ALA A 343 -32.88 5.12 -1.88
N ARG A 344 -33.21 4.31 -2.89
CA ARG A 344 -34.49 3.56 -2.90
C ARG A 344 -34.49 2.46 -1.84
N LEU A 345 -33.32 1.90 -1.51
CA LEU A 345 -33.16 0.90 -0.45
C LEU A 345 -33.34 1.48 0.96
N TYR A 346 -33.26 2.82 1.13
CA TYR A 346 -33.67 3.47 2.38
C TYR A 346 -35.19 3.42 2.60
N ARG A 347 -35.98 3.44 1.51
CA ARG A 347 -37.44 3.54 1.57
C ARG A 347 -38.12 2.22 1.95
N THR A 348 -37.43 1.10 1.82
CA THR A 348 -37.86 -0.16 2.43
C THR A 348 -37.66 -0.09 3.95
N GLY A 349 -38.71 0.22 4.71
CA GLY A 349 -38.69 0.35 6.17
C GLY A 349 -38.02 -0.80 6.95
N CYS A 350 -37.91 -1.99 6.34
CA CYS A 350 -37.11 -3.10 6.85
C CYS A 350 -35.60 -2.82 6.95
N PHE A 351 -35.02 -1.96 6.11
CA PHE A 351 -33.60 -1.60 6.18
C PHE A 351 -33.30 -0.77 7.43
N LEU A 352 -34.14 0.22 7.73
CA LEU A 352 -34.06 1.00 8.98
C LEU A 352 -34.36 0.15 10.22
N ALA A 353 -35.30 -0.80 10.13
CA ALA A 353 -35.63 -1.70 11.23
C ALA A 353 -34.55 -2.77 11.51
N LYS A 354 -33.87 -3.28 10.48
CA LYS A 354 -32.86 -4.35 10.60
C LYS A 354 -31.43 -3.82 10.78
N TYR A 355 -31.09 -2.66 10.19
CA TYR A 355 -29.73 -2.11 10.17
C TYR A 355 -29.62 -0.67 10.71
N GLY A 356 -30.73 0.08 10.77
CA GLY A 356 -30.76 1.45 11.34
C GLY A 356 -30.78 1.49 12.88
N GLY A 357 -30.83 0.34 13.54
CA GLY A 357 -31.07 0.19 14.97
C GLY A 357 -29.85 -0.21 15.80
N THR A 358 -28.75 0.54 15.72
CA THR A 358 -27.87 0.89 16.84
C THR A 358 -26.76 1.75 16.27
N LYS A 359 -26.83 3.06 16.50
CA LYS A 359 -25.59 3.86 16.51
C LYS A 359 -24.63 3.08 17.38
N ARG A 360 -23.49 2.62 16.83
CA ARG A 360 -22.45 1.90 17.56
C ARG A 360 -22.04 2.78 18.75
N LYS A 361 -22.74 2.61 19.89
CA LYS A 361 -22.22 3.03 21.18
C LYS A 361 -21.01 2.13 21.34
N ARG A 362 -19.84 2.73 21.51
CA ARG A 362 -18.75 1.99 22.15
C ARG A 362 -19.34 1.32 23.39
N PRO A 363 -19.03 0.05 23.67
CA PRO A 363 -19.40 -0.53 24.95
C PRO A 363 -18.98 0.45 26.05
N ALA A 364 -19.91 0.76 26.95
CA ALA A 364 -19.71 1.76 28.00
C ALA A 364 -18.61 1.35 29.01
N ASP A 365 -18.04 0.16 28.84
CA ASP A 365 -17.07 -0.44 29.73
C ASP A 365 -15.62 -0.04 29.41
N GLU A 366 -15.39 0.83 28.40
CA GLU A 366 -14.10 1.49 28.11
C GLU A 366 -14.08 2.99 28.47
N GLU A 367 -15.02 3.48 29.27
CA GLU A 367 -14.89 4.78 29.93
C GLU A 367 -14.22 4.59 31.31
N ASP A 368 -12.95 5.03 31.39
CA ASP A 368 -12.22 5.41 32.59
C ASP A 368 -12.14 4.36 33.73
N ALA A 369 -11.33 3.32 33.53
CA ALA A 369 -10.62 2.72 34.67
C ALA A 369 -9.51 3.70 35.11
N PRO A 370 -9.58 4.29 36.32
CA PRO A 370 -8.47 5.07 36.85
C PRO A 370 -7.28 4.13 37.01
N ASP A 371 -6.14 4.58 36.47
CA ASP A 371 -4.83 3.95 36.56
C ASP A 371 -4.45 3.81 38.04
N GLU A 372 -4.74 2.67 38.65
CA GLU A 372 -4.25 2.31 39.98
C GLU A 372 -2.73 2.13 39.89
N THR A 373 -2.04 3.22 40.21
CA THR A 373 -0.61 3.27 40.44
C THR A 373 -0.18 2.19 41.43
N VAL A 374 0.59 1.23 40.95
CA VAL A 374 1.40 0.34 41.78
C VAL A 374 2.42 1.19 42.52
N ALA A 375 2.29 1.20 43.84
CA ALA A 375 3.25 1.78 44.77
C ALA A 375 4.63 1.11 44.61
N MET A 376 5.64 1.89 44.20
CA MET A 376 7.03 1.60 44.51
C MET A 376 7.68 2.80 45.21
N LYS A 377 8.38 2.45 46.29
CA LYS A 377 8.87 3.29 47.38
C LYS A 377 9.93 4.32 46.97
N ASP A 378 9.84 5.47 47.65
CA ASP A 378 10.90 6.34 48.16
C ASP A 378 12.16 6.59 47.29
N ARG A 379 12.27 7.82 46.75
CA ARG A 379 13.46 8.67 46.96
C ARG A 379 13.28 10.14 46.54
N ARG A 380 13.36 11.00 47.56
CA ARG A 380 13.76 12.43 47.64
C ARG A 380 13.88 13.28 46.34
N VAL A 381 12.96 14.24 46.24
CA VAL A 381 13.13 15.70 46.04
C VAL A 381 14.34 16.20 45.23
N THR A 382 14.07 16.79 44.06
CA THR A 382 14.50 18.17 43.77
C THR A 382 13.62 18.83 42.70
N LYS A 383 13.10 20.02 43.04
CA LYS A 383 12.24 20.89 42.22
C LYS A 383 12.92 21.28 40.90
N LYS A 384 12.25 21.08 39.77
CA LYS A 384 12.39 21.95 38.59
C LYS A 384 11.03 22.26 37.97
N LEU A 385 10.84 23.55 37.68
CA LEU A 385 9.65 24.15 37.11
C LEU A 385 9.20 23.44 35.84
N LEU A 386 7.95 22.98 35.81
CA LEU A 386 7.26 22.59 34.57
C LEU A 386 6.43 23.78 34.06
N ILE A 387 6.90 24.36 32.96
CA ILE A 387 6.13 25.27 32.12
C ILE A 387 5.01 24.46 31.45
N LYS A 388 3.75 24.75 31.83
CA LYS A 388 2.55 24.22 31.16
C LYS A 388 2.50 24.75 29.72
N ARG A 389 2.83 23.91 28.73
CA ARG A 389 2.38 24.10 27.35
C ARG A 389 0.95 23.55 27.21
N GLN A 390 -0.04 24.40 27.48
CA GLN A 390 -1.39 24.23 26.93
C GLN A 390 -1.37 24.80 25.51
N ASN A 391 -1.59 23.95 24.50
CA ASN A 391 -2.23 24.26 23.22
C ASN A 391 -2.13 23.03 22.30
N ARG A 392 -3.08 22.11 22.43
CA ARG A 392 -3.47 21.23 21.32
C ARG A 392 -4.79 21.79 20.76
N PRO A 393 -4.89 22.10 19.46
CA PRO A 393 -6.15 22.52 18.89
C PRO A 393 -7.15 21.36 18.94
N LYS A 394 -8.35 21.65 19.45
CA LYS A 394 -9.50 20.73 19.39
C LYS A 394 -9.76 20.38 17.92
N SER A 395 -9.81 19.08 17.60
CA SER A 395 -10.21 18.61 16.28
C SER A 395 -11.63 19.12 15.99
N LYS A 396 -11.78 19.95 14.96
CA LYS A 396 -13.09 20.38 14.47
C LYS A 396 -13.86 19.14 14.01
N ARG A 397 -15.09 18.98 14.50
CA ARG A 397 -16.06 17.99 14.03
C ARG A 397 -16.24 18.17 12.52
N ASN A 398 -16.25 17.05 11.80
CA ASN A 398 -16.61 17.00 10.40
C ASN A 398 -18.10 17.38 10.26
N THR A 399 -18.37 18.57 9.74
CA THR A 399 -19.72 19.03 9.39
C THR A 399 -20.09 18.43 8.04
N ASN A 400 -20.87 17.37 8.05
CA ASN A 400 -21.50 16.80 6.86
C ASN A 400 -22.56 17.79 6.34
N PRO A 401 -22.52 18.27 5.08
CA PRO A 401 -23.32 19.41 4.62
C PRO A 401 -24.74 19.05 4.13
N TYR A 402 -25.30 17.90 4.52
CA TYR A 402 -26.64 17.49 4.12
C TYR A 402 -27.64 17.68 5.26
N GLU A 403 -28.12 18.90 5.46
CA GLU A 403 -29.45 19.16 6.03
C GLU A 403 -30.44 19.25 4.87
N GLN A 404 -31.39 18.30 4.81
CA GLN A 404 -32.51 18.36 3.86
C GLN A 404 -33.58 19.31 4.40
N THR A 405 -33.66 20.51 3.85
CA THR A 405 -34.82 21.39 3.99
C THR A 405 -35.79 21.13 2.85
N SER A 406 -36.82 20.31 3.09
CA SER A 406 -38.02 20.30 2.25
C SER A 406 -39.25 20.09 3.13
N ASN A 407 -40.04 21.16 3.25
CA ASN A 407 -41.37 21.15 3.85
C ASN A 407 -42.33 20.38 2.92
N PRO A 408 -43.09 19.38 3.40
CA PRO A 408 -44.14 18.78 2.60
C PRO A 408 -45.41 19.63 2.69
N GLU A 409 -45.84 20.18 1.56
CA GLU A 409 -47.19 20.72 1.40
C GLU A 409 -48.24 19.60 1.50
N THR A 410 -49.36 19.97 2.10
CA THR A 410 -50.52 19.17 2.49
C THR A 410 -51.15 18.43 1.31
N ILE A 411 -51.09 17.10 1.29
CA ILE A 411 -51.86 16.27 0.35
C ILE A 411 -53.08 15.66 1.08
N LYS A 412 -54.25 15.92 0.50
CA LYS A 412 -55.59 15.46 0.90
C LYS A 412 -55.65 13.93 1.07
N CYS A 413 -56.28 13.50 2.16
CA CYS A 413 -56.65 12.11 2.44
C CYS A 413 -57.54 11.53 1.33
N MET A 414 -57.13 10.40 0.75
CA MET A 414 -58.01 9.46 0.06
C MET A 414 -57.97 8.09 0.75
N SER A 415 -59.08 7.39 0.66
CA SER A 415 -59.58 6.29 1.50
C SER A 415 -58.71 5.03 1.61
N ASP A 416 -58.81 4.41 2.78
CA ASP A 416 -58.10 3.24 3.28
C ASP A 416 -58.25 1.96 2.43
N SER A 417 -57.13 1.52 1.84
CA SER A 417 -56.81 0.10 1.69
C SER A 417 -55.34 -0.08 2.06
N THR A 418 -55.06 -0.26 3.35
CA THR A 418 -53.68 -0.37 3.85
C THR A 418 -53.24 -1.82 3.96
N ILE A 419 -52.29 -2.22 3.11
CA ILE A 419 -51.51 -3.46 3.29
C ILE A 419 -50.27 -3.11 4.10
N SER A 420 -50.13 -3.72 5.28
CA SER A 420 -48.98 -3.56 6.16
C SER A 420 -47.88 -4.57 5.84
N CYS A 421 -46.62 -4.17 6.05
CA CYS A 421 -45.48 -5.09 5.96
C CYS A 421 -45.62 -6.19 7.02
N THR A 422 -45.63 -7.46 6.61
CA THR A 422 -45.80 -8.63 7.51
C THR A 422 -44.65 -8.79 8.52
N GLN A 423 -43.50 -8.16 8.29
CA GLN A 423 -42.31 -8.31 9.14
C GLN A 423 -42.13 -7.17 10.15
N CYS A 424 -42.66 -5.97 9.89
CA CYS A 424 -42.47 -4.80 10.77
C CYS A 424 -43.73 -3.96 11.02
N GLY A 425 -44.88 -4.34 10.45
CA GLY A 425 -46.19 -3.71 10.70
C GLY A 425 -46.39 -2.32 10.06
N THR A 426 -45.40 -1.77 9.36
CA THR A 426 -45.47 -0.42 8.78
C THR A 426 -46.40 -0.39 7.55
N LYS A 427 -47.29 0.62 7.47
CA LYS A 427 -48.26 0.82 6.36
C LYS A 427 -47.52 1.19 5.07
N LYS A 428 -47.75 0.45 3.97
CA LYS A 428 -47.21 0.80 2.63
C LYS A 428 -48.13 1.81 1.94
N SER A 429 -47.59 2.76 1.18
CA SER A 429 -48.39 3.65 0.32
C SER A 429 -48.76 2.94 -1.00
N PRO A 430 -49.89 3.28 -1.65
CA PRO A 430 -50.38 2.57 -2.84
C PRO A 430 -49.43 2.51 -4.04
N PHE A 431 -48.40 3.36 -4.09
CA PHE A 431 -47.35 3.33 -5.12
C PHE A 431 -46.42 2.10 -5.04
N HIS A 432 -46.59 1.19 -4.08
CA HIS A 432 -45.65 0.10 -3.80
C HIS A 432 -45.98 -1.26 -4.43
N LEU A 433 -47.16 -1.45 -5.03
CA LEU A 433 -47.54 -2.78 -5.53
C LEU A 433 -47.07 -3.06 -6.97
N GLU A 434 -47.07 -2.06 -7.85
CA GLU A 434 -46.67 -2.30 -9.25
C GLU A 434 -45.15 -2.42 -9.43
N ASP A 435 -44.35 -1.67 -8.66
CA ASP A 435 -42.88 -1.73 -8.70
C ASP A 435 -42.30 -2.99 -8.04
N GLU A 436 -43.00 -3.59 -7.06
CA GLU A 436 -42.62 -4.87 -6.44
C GLU A 436 -43.03 -6.07 -7.32
N ILE A 437 -44.13 -5.98 -8.07
CA ILE A 437 -44.63 -7.10 -8.90
C ILE A 437 -44.03 -7.08 -10.32
N LYS A 438 -43.74 -5.91 -10.89
CA LYS A 438 -43.29 -5.77 -12.28
C LYS A 438 -42.02 -4.91 -12.46
N GLY A 439 -41.51 -4.30 -11.39
CA GLY A 439 -40.32 -3.46 -11.42
C GLY A 439 -39.02 -4.18 -10.99
N PRO A 440 -37.86 -3.50 -11.05
CA PRO A 440 -36.53 -4.04 -10.72
C PRO A 440 -36.32 -4.31 -9.21
N LEU A 441 -37.40 -4.55 -8.45
CA LEU A 441 -37.38 -4.95 -7.04
C LEU A 441 -38.03 -6.33 -6.83
N SER A 442 -38.60 -6.94 -7.87
CA SER A 442 -39.29 -8.25 -7.80
C SER A 442 -38.38 -9.43 -7.46
N TYR A 443 -37.05 -9.27 -7.53
CA TYR A 443 -36.07 -10.32 -7.18
C TYR A 443 -35.62 -10.30 -5.71
N LEU A 444 -36.18 -9.43 -4.85
CA LEU A 444 -35.93 -9.46 -3.41
C LEU A 444 -36.69 -10.60 -2.73
N ASP A 445 -36.51 -11.83 -3.22
CA ASP A 445 -36.91 -13.05 -2.51
C ASP A 445 -35.88 -13.31 -1.41
N LEU A 446 -36.16 -12.77 -0.21
CA LEU A 446 -35.37 -12.97 1.00
C LEU A 446 -35.63 -14.36 1.58
N ALA A 447 -35.31 -15.42 0.84
CA ALA A 447 -35.21 -16.77 1.39
C ALA A 447 -33.89 -16.88 2.20
N ILE A 448 -33.99 -16.75 3.52
CA ILE A 448 -32.95 -17.16 4.46
C ILE A 448 -33.04 -18.69 4.56
N PRO A 449 -31.96 -19.47 4.32
CA PRO A 449 -31.99 -20.88 4.65
C PRO A 449 -32.01 -21.03 6.17
N ALA A 450 -33.11 -21.55 6.69
CA ALA A 450 -33.24 -21.96 8.09
C ALA A 450 -32.54 -23.32 8.27
N SER A 451 -31.26 -23.31 8.62
CA SER A 451 -30.58 -24.47 9.24
C SER A 451 -29.14 -24.13 9.65
N GLY A 452 -28.81 -24.28 10.94
CA GLY A 452 -27.41 -24.45 11.37
C GLY A 452 -26.98 -23.74 12.65
N LEU A 453 -27.74 -23.83 13.74
CA LEU A 453 -27.23 -23.58 15.09
C LEU A 453 -27.13 -24.92 15.82
N ASN A 454 -25.88 -25.29 16.16
CA ASN A 454 -25.39 -26.28 17.14
C ASN A 454 -24.48 -27.36 16.53
N SER A 455 -23.16 -27.20 16.74
CA SER A 455 -22.32 -28.18 17.45
C SER A 455 -20.86 -27.68 17.61
N SER A 456 -20.44 -27.52 18.88
CA SER A 456 -19.13 -27.87 19.48
C SER A 456 -17.81 -27.37 18.83
N ILE A 457 -17.02 -26.49 19.47
CA ILE A 457 -16.08 -26.71 20.61
C ILE A 457 -14.73 -27.33 20.19
N SER A 458 -13.67 -26.55 20.47
CA SER A 458 -12.26 -26.90 20.79
C SER A 458 -11.37 -27.62 19.77
N HIS A 459 -10.30 -26.93 19.34
CA HIS A 459 -8.90 -27.24 19.68
C HIS A 459 -7.95 -26.31 18.91
N TYR A 460 -6.97 -25.70 19.60
CA TYR A 460 -5.54 -25.59 19.25
C TYR A 460 -4.88 -24.42 19.98
N LEU A 461 -4.39 -24.70 21.18
CA LEU A 461 -3.22 -24.04 21.75
C LEU A 461 -2.22 -25.11 22.20
N ALA A 462 -0.94 -24.81 21.93
CA ALA A 462 0.28 -25.36 22.51
C ALA A 462 0.73 -26.79 22.11
N ASN A 463 1.82 -26.88 21.33
CA ASN A 463 3.14 -27.23 21.88
C ASN A 463 4.21 -27.31 20.79
N SER A 464 5.33 -26.59 20.97
CA SER A 464 6.63 -27.02 20.43
C SER A 464 7.76 -26.48 21.31
N ARG A 465 8.27 -27.33 22.19
CA ARG A 465 9.64 -27.26 22.74
C ARG A 465 10.12 -28.66 23.10
N SER A 466 11.39 -28.91 22.73
CA SER A 466 12.31 -29.99 23.14
C SER A 466 11.89 -31.44 22.83
N GLY A 467 12.74 -32.33 22.33
CA GLY A 467 14.17 -32.29 22.05
C GLY A 467 14.64 -33.69 21.60
N HIS A 468 15.88 -33.74 21.10
CA HIS A 468 16.79 -34.88 20.95
C HIS A 468 16.32 -36.21 20.32
N GLY A 469 17.07 -36.64 19.30
CA GLY A 469 17.10 -38.02 18.83
C GLY A 469 18.01 -38.22 17.63
N LEU A 470 19.31 -38.36 17.87
CA LEU A 470 20.30 -38.93 16.94
C LEU A 470 19.86 -40.34 16.49
N GLN A 471 19.96 -40.65 15.19
CA GLN A 471 20.55 -41.91 14.75
C GLN A 471 21.01 -41.85 13.29
N LEU A 472 22.28 -42.21 13.10
CA LEU A 472 22.94 -42.54 11.85
C LEU A 472 22.26 -43.73 11.16
N HIS A 473 22.25 -43.75 9.83
CA HIS A 473 22.78 -44.87 9.06
C HIS A 473 23.13 -44.43 7.63
N ALA A 474 24.25 -44.96 7.16
CA ALA A 474 24.86 -44.78 5.85
C ALA A 474 23.98 -45.30 4.69
N ILE A 475 24.09 -44.67 3.53
CA ILE A 475 24.87 -45.08 2.34
C ILE A 475 25.22 -43.82 1.55
#